data_AF-A0A967U0R5-F1
#
_entry.id   AF-A0A967U0R5-F1
#
_cell.length_a   1.000
_cell.length_b   1.000
_cell.length_c   1.000
_cell.angle_alpha   90.00
_cell.angle_beta   90.00
_cell.angle_gamma   90.00
#
_symmetry.space_group_name_H-M   'P 1'
#
loop_
_entity.id
_entity.type
_entity.pdbx_description
1 polymer ?
#
loop_
_entity_poly.entity_id
_entity_poly.type
_entity_poly.pdbx_seq_one_letter_code
_entity_poly.pdbx_strand_id
1 'polypeptide(L)'
;MTDGSWSSATVSTGSTNYSVNLSGAPNDHYQYRITYTRPGESQVYAAGAGEFSITSSDSVGSTHAVAIVEDGFYNFKGITKRAVYESRWITDGYTQLETGWWDSNRVSVAWDDLSDIDTSKVRVVLNYVEANGAGQRRNNTRYWTGSSNSTSTTFAWGPPDNNYYGYYRLHSVRSIHIQKHIDGAWVTVRNGVTGDAQQSRSLLIRGNVTGLSDIVVTGEDGREYRGLPLTPVSTNLYRLNIGSLERGHYTWVPEGTTSVVGGEFTVGMSAPVNTDVVVQESVGHFNVNLAGQAVWEGRKLFSGYNYITYDWYDSNRINFSWDSLEEWGTSNIRVRLNYVAENGSGQTRNESRVQQFNAFDAERGASMVWSAPDGNSGGYYRVKSIRSATVEKYVNGAWVTVYSRQGATSGDASRLMFTGIPAGSSVEFEYRPASAEALDPYQSKTASSIGTGWYAVAYDDIPVGEYAYRVIVNGDVNNAVEGMLEIKRDQDEIPFLLSG
;
A
#
# COMPACT_ATOMS: atom_id res chain seq x y z
N MET A 1 -23.89 36.64 15.52
CA MET A 1 -22.56 36.26 14.98
C MET A 1 -21.65 37.43 15.26
N THR A 2 -20.82 37.33 16.29
CA THR A 2 -19.78 38.33 16.58
C THR A 2 -18.70 38.18 15.52
N ASP A 3 -18.48 39.23 14.74
CA ASP A 3 -17.52 39.32 13.66
C ASP A 3 -16.10 39.04 14.22
N GLY A 4 -15.61 37.81 14.05
CA GLY A 4 -14.22 37.49 14.33
C GLY A 4 -13.34 38.29 13.35
N SER A 5 -12.24 38.87 13.83
CA SER A 5 -11.37 39.68 12.97
C SER A 5 -10.77 38.81 11.87
N TRP A 6 -11.20 39.01 10.62
CA TRP A 6 -10.59 38.40 9.44
C TRP A 6 -9.10 38.76 9.36
N SER A 7 -8.23 37.77 9.27
CA SER A 7 -6.79 37.95 9.03
C SER A 7 -6.47 37.86 7.54
N SER A 8 -5.75 38.85 7.01
CA SER A 8 -5.28 38.81 5.61
C SER A 8 -4.09 37.87 5.46
N ALA A 9 -4.13 36.99 4.47
CA ALA A 9 -3.01 36.14 4.10
C ALA A 9 -2.31 36.66 2.83
N THR A 10 -1.00 36.49 2.74
CA THR A 10 -0.23 36.92 1.56
C THR A 10 -0.46 35.94 0.41
N VAL A 11 -0.96 36.47 -0.71
CA VAL A 11 -1.15 35.71 -1.94
C VAL A 11 0.14 35.75 -2.76
N SER A 12 0.64 34.58 -3.14
CA SER A 12 1.74 34.40 -4.08
C SER A 12 1.17 34.15 -5.48
N THR A 13 1.71 34.84 -6.48
CA THR A 13 1.29 34.72 -7.88
C THR A 13 2.17 33.74 -8.64
N GLY A 14 1.60 32.66 -9.16
CA GLY A 14 2.20 31.80 -10.18
C GLY A 14 1.80 32.23 -11.60
N SER A 15 2.25 31.48 -12.60
CA SER A 15 1.96 31.78 -14.01
C SER A 15 0.48 31.58 -14.37
N THR A 16 -0.22 30.67 -13.69
CA THR A 16 -1.65 30.34 -13.93
C THR A 16 -2.47 30.21 -12.66
N ASN A 17 -1.85 30.31 -11.48
CA ASN A 17 -2.49 30.07 -10.18
C ASN A 17 -2.06 31.10 -9.14
N TYR A 18 -2.91 31.26 -8.11
CA TYR A 18 -2.60 32.03 -6.91
C TYR A 18 -2.52 31.06 -5.74
N SER A 19 -1.49 31.18 -4.90
CA SER A 19 -1.31 30.33 -3.73
C SER A 19 -1.21 31.15 -2.46
N VAL A 20 -1.64 30.57 -1.34
CA VAL A 20 -1.53 31.16 -0.01
C VAL A 20 -0.79 30.17 0.87
N ASN A 21 0.24 30.65 1.58
CA ASN A 21 0.93 29.83 2.56
C ASN A 21 0.29 30.01 3.94
N LEU A 22 -0.28 28.93 4.48
CA LEU A 22 -0.93 28.89 5.78
C LEU A 22 -0.13 28.09 6.82
N SER A 23 1.15 27.79 6.57
CA SER A 23 1.96 26.94 7.45
C SER A 23 2.19 27.50 8.86
N GLY A 24 1.88 28.79 9.10
CA GLY A 24 1.93 29.41 10.42
C GLY A 24 0.61 29.44 11.19
N ALA A 25 -0.50 29.01 10.57
CA ALA A 25 -1.79 28.92 11.24
C ALA A 25 -1.88 27.62 12.05
N PRO A 26 -2.50 27.62 13.25
CA PRO A 26 -2.68 26.40 14.04
C PRO A 26 -3.66 25.43 13.37
N ASN A 27 -3.74 24.21 13.89
CA ASN A 27 -4.75 23.27 13.43
C ASN A 27 -6.15 23.77 13.82
N ASP A 28 -7.01 24.07 12.87
CA ASP A 28 -8.36 24.54 13.19
C ASP A 28 -9.29 24.45 11.96
N HIS A 29 -10.56 24.75 12.18
CA HIS A 29 -11.51 25.07 11.14
C HIS A 29 -11.46 26.57 10.85
N TYR A 30 -11.29 26.90 9.57
CA TYR A 30 -11.17 28.26 9.08
C TYR A 30 -12.24 28.55 8.05
N GLN A 31 -12.79 29.76 8.12
CA GLN A 31 -13.52 30.34 7.02
C GLN A 31 -12.54 31.14 6.16
N TYR A 32 -12.70 31.09 4.85
CA TYR A 32 -11.96 31.94 3.93
C TYR A 32 -12.88 32.86 3.15
N ARG A 33 -12.34 34.03 2.80
CA ARG A 33 -12.90 34.93 1.80
C ARG A 33 -11.80 35.37 0.86
N ILE A 34 -11.99 35.11 -0.43
CA ILE A 34 -11.11 35.56 -1.51
C ILE A 34 -11.86 36.66 -2.28
N THR A 35 -11.17 37.76 -2.55
CA THR A 35 -11.70 38.85 -3.36
C THR A 35 -10.69 39.21 -4.43
N TYR A 36 -11.15 39.36 -5.67
CA TYR A 36 -10.35 39.82 -6.80
C TYR A 36 -10.86 41.18 -7.25
N THR A 37 -9.93 42.13 -7.35
CA THR A 37 -10.18 43.50 -7.82
C THR A 37 -9.28 43.70 -9.04
N ARG A 38 -9.85 44.19 -10.15
CA ARG A 38 -9.05 44.42 -11.36
C ARG A 38 -8.11 45.61 -11.18
N PRO A 39 -6.97 45.65 -11.89
CA PRO A 39 -6.06 46.78 -11.84
C PRO A 39 -6.77 48.11 -12.14
N GLY A 40 -6.68 49.08 -11.24
CA GLY A 40 -7.29 50.41 -11.40
C GLY A 40 -8.77 50.50 -11.00
N GLU A 41 -9.42 49.39 -10.63
CA GLU A 41 -10.77 49.39 -10.06
C GLU A 41 -10.72 49.47 -8.53
N SER A 42 -11.70 50.16 -7.93
CA SER A 42 -11.87 50.24 -6.47
C SER A 42 -12.93 49.28 -5.93
N GLN A 43 -13.68 48.63 -6.81
CA GLN A 43 -14.75 47.68 -6.48
C GLN A 43 -14.27 46.24 -6.70
N VAL A 44 -14.71 45.33 -5.82
CA VAL A 44 -14.43 43.91 -5.97
C VAL A 44 -15.12 43.41 -7.24
N TYR A 45 -14.33 42.84 -8.15
CA TYR A 45 -14.83 42.27 -9.40
C TYR A 45 -15.43 40.87 -9.18
N ALA A 46 -14.77 40.05 -8.36
CA ALA A 46 -15.23 38.71 -8.02
C ALA A 46 -14.89 38.37 -6.57
N ALA A 47 -15.74 37.59 -5.91
CA ALA A 47 -15.49 37.09 -4.57
C ALA A 47 -15.83 35.59 -4.49
N GLY A 48 -15.10 34.89 -3.63
CA GLY A 48 -15.38 33.52 -3.23
C GLY A 48 -15.27 33.40 -1.71
N ALA A 49 -16.04 32.50 -1.13
CA ALA A 49 -15.95 32.17 0.29
C ALA A 49 -16.16 30.67 0.46
N GLY A 50 -15.68 30.14 1.58
CA GLY A 50 -15.83 28.74 1.93
C GLY A 50 -15.16 28.43 3.26
N GLU A 51 -15.08 27.16 3.57
CA GLU A 51 -14.47 26.66 4.79
C GLU A 51 -13.40 25.63 4.46
N PHE A 52 -12.41 25.50 5.33
CA PHE A 52 -11.35 24.50 5.22
C PHE A 52 -10.79 24.20 6.61
N SER A 53 -10.14 23.05 6.75
CA SER A 53 -9.43 22.69 7.98
C SER A 53 -7.93 22.64 7.74
N ILE A 54 -7.16 23.04 8.74
CA ILE A 54 -5.71 22.80 8.80
C ILE A 54 -5.48 21.63 9.76
N THR A 55 -4.83 20.57 9.28
CA THR A 55 -4.59 19.33 10.05
C THR A 55 -3.10 19.01 10.25
N SER A 56 -2.21 19.73 9.57
CA SER A 56 -0.79 19.41 9.43
C SER A 56 0.18 20.36 10.17
N SER A 57 -0.37 21.24 11.02
CA SER A 57 0.36 22.26 11.81
C SER A 57 0.43 21.87 13.30
N ASP A 58 0.78 22.80 14.19
CA ASP A 58 0.74 22.62 15.65
C ASP A 58 -0.69 22.75 16.19
N SER A 59 -1.03 21.98 17.23
CA SER A 59 -2.32 22.08 17.94
C SER A 59 -2.35 23.27 18.94
N VAL A 60 -1.22 23.94 19.19
CA VAL A 60 -1.17 25.12 20.06
C VAL A 60 -1.99 26.27 19.47
N GLY A 61 -3.02 26.71 20.18
CA GLY A 61 -3.90 27.80 19.75
C GLY A 61 -5.13 27.34 18.96
N SER A 62 -5.27 26.03 18.71
CA SER A 62 -6.49 25.43 18.16
C SER A 62 -7.68 25.67 19.07
N THR A 63 -8.80 26.12 18.49
CA THR A 63 -10.08 26.26 19.18
C THR A 63 -10.97 25.04 19.00
N HIS A 64 -10.87 24.36 17.86
CA HIS A 64 -11.62 23.15 17.55
C HIS A 64 -10.72 21.91 17.38
N ALA A 65 -11.36 20.75 17.40
CA ALA A 65 -10.77 19.49 16.99
C ALA A 65 -10.83 19.37 15.46
N VAL A 66 -9.78 18.82 14.89
CA VAL A 66 -9.70 18.47 13.46
C VAL A 66 -9.29 17.01 13.35
N ALA A 67 -9.66 16.38 12.24
CA ALA A 67 -9.32 14.98 12.01
C ALA A 67 -8.84 14.73 10.59
N ILE A 68 -8.03 13.70 10.43
CA ILE A 68 -7.59 13.20 9.13
C ILE A 68 -7.73 11.69 9.05
N VAL A 69 -8.14 11.20 7.88
CA VAL A 69 -8.26 9.77 7.61
C VAL A 69 -6.88 9.17 7.38
N GLU A 70 -6.59 8.10 8.12
CA GLU A 70 -5.42 7.25 7.91
C GLU A 70 -5.85 5.91 7.33
N ASP A 71 -5.36 5.58 6.13
CA ASP A 71 -5.53 4.26 5.53
C ASP A 71 -4.53 3.23 6.09
N GLY A 72 -3.50 3.69 6.81
CA GLY A 72 -2.70 2.86 7.71
C GLY A 72 -1.74 1.90 6.99
N PHE A 73 -0.94 2.40 6.03
CA PHE A 73 -0.01 1.55 5.30
C PHE A 73 1.38 1.45 5.96
N TYR A 74 1.89 0.22 5.97
CA TYR A 74 3.26 -0.10 6.36
C TYR A 74 3.70 -1.34 5.59
N ASN A 75 4.90 -1.31 5.01
CA ASN A 75 5.47 -2.44 4.29
C ASN A 75 6.92 -2.68 4.67
N PHE A 76 7.15 -3.83 5.29
CA PHE A 76 8.47 -4.37 5.46
C PHE A 76 8.92 -5.07 4.17
N LYS A 77 9.74 -4.37 3.36
CA LYS A 77 10.28 -4.90 2.09
C LYS A 77 11.34 -6.01 2.29
N GLY A 78 11.55 -6.45 3.53
CA GLY A 78 12.41 -7.56 3.89
C GLY A 78 13.85 -7.17 4.22
N ILE A 79 14.62 -8.21 4.55
CA ILE A 79 16.07 -8.15 4.68
C ILE A 79 16.65 -8.42 3.30
N THR A 80 17.25 -7.42 2.66
CA THR A 80 17.75 -7.51 1.28
C THR A 80 19.24 -7.85 1.21
N LYS A 81 19.97 -7.67 2.31
CA LYS A 81 21.36 -8.13 2.45
C LYS A 81 21.68 -8.39 3.92
N ARG A 82 22.60 -9.30 4.19
CA ARG A 82 23.20 -9.54 5.51
C ARG A 82 24.72 -9.46 5.41
N ALA A 83 25.35 -8.97 6.46
CA ALA A 83 26.80 -9.11 6.62
C ALA A 83 27.16 -10.60 6.77
N VAL A 84 28.30 -10.98 6.20
CA VAL A 84 28.79 -12.37 6.16
C VAL A 84 30.08 -12.47 6.95
N TYR A 85 30.22 -13.52 7.75
CA TYR A 85 31.48 -13.82 8.44
C TYR A 85 32.26 -14.83 7.59
N GLU A 86 33.36 -14.40 6.99
CA GLU A 86 34.18 -15.25 6.12
C GLU A 86 35.64 -14.80 6.09
N SER A 87 36.50 -15.61 5.48
CA SER A 87 37.90 -15.24 5.23
C SER A 87 38.06 -14.75 3.79
N ARG A 88 38.63 -13.55 3.60
CA ARG A 88 38.94 -12.99 2.27
C ARG A 88 40.43 -12.71 2.13
N TRP A 89 40.93 -12.86 0.90
CA TRP A 89 42.23 -12.34 0.52
C TRP A 89 42.09 -10.86 0.21
N ILE A 90 42.83 -10.02 0.93
CA ILE A 90 42.97 -8.62 0.59
C ILE A 90 44.30 -8.46 -0.15
N THR A 91 44.24 -7.86 -1.32
CA THR A 91 45.43 -7.46 -2.08
C THR A 91 45.64 -5.96 -1.88
N ASP A 92 46.28 -5.61 -0.77
CA ASP A 92 46.70 -4.22 -0.51
C ASP A 92 48.24 -4.18 -0.38
N GLY A 93 48.92 -4.31 -1.51
CA GLY A 93 50.39 -4.37 -1.61
C GLY A 93 51.04 -5.67 -1.12
N TYR A 94 50.37 -6.45 -0.26
CA TYR A 94 50.72 -7.82 0.13
C TYR A 94 49.45 -8.68 0.19
N THR A 95 49.52 -9.92 -0.30
CA THR A 95 48.41 -10.88 -0.23
C THR A 95 48.28 -11.41 1.19
N GLN A 96 47.33 -10.90 1.96
CA GLN A 96 47.05 -11.34 3.33
C GLN A 96 45.64 -11.91 3.45
N LEU A 97 45.50 -12.94 4.27
CA LEU A 97 44.22 -13.58 4.57
C LEU A 97 43.62 -12.92 5.82
N GLU A 98 42.48 -12.25 5.67
CA GLU A 98 41.75 -11.65 6.77
C GLU A 98 40.43 -12.40 7.02
N THR A 99 40.16 -12.75 8.26
CA THR A 99 38.91 -13.43 8.66
C THR A 99 38.03 -12.48 9.42
N GLY A 100 36.89 -12.08 8.88
CA GLY A 100 36.14 -11.04 9.52
C GLY A 100 34.72 -10.96 9.02
N TRP A 101 34.05 -9.92 9.50
CA TRP A 101 32.77 -9.52 8.95
C TRP A 101 33.00 -8.76 7.66
N TRP A 102 32.19 -9.11 6.66
CA TRP A 102 32.18 -8.49 5.35
C TRP A 102 30.76 -8.13 4.94
N ASP A 103 30.68 -7.36 3.87
CA ASP A 103 29.43 -6.88 3.29
C ASP A 103 28.63 -5.97 4.24
N SER A 104 27.39 -5.68 3.88
CA SER A 104 26.48 -4.84 4.65
C SER A 104 25.18 -5.57 4.90
N ASN A 105 24.54 -5.23 6.00
CA ASN A 105 23.13 -5.49 6.22
C ASN A 105 22.31 -4.43 5.50
N ARG A 106 21.19 -4.85 4.91
CA ARG A 106 20.21 -3.96 4.32
C ARG A 106 18.81 -4.35 4.74
N VAL A 107 18.08 -3.37 5.27
CA VAL A 107 16.66 -3.49 5.63
C VAL A 107 15.91 -2.34 4.98
N SER A 108 14.91 -2.67 4.17
CA SER A 108 14.11 -1.70 3.47
C SER A 108 12.67 -1.70 4.00
N VAL A 109 12.11 -0.51 4.15
CA VAL A 109 10.74 -0.31 4.64
C VAL A 109 10.09 0.85 3.88
N ALA A 110 8.79 0.73 3.62
CA ALA A 110 7.97 1.77 3.03
C ALA A 110 6.67 1.97 3.84
N TRP A 111 6.07 3.15 3.68
CA TRP A 111 4.85 3.58 4.33
C TRP A 111 4.11 4.58 3.43
N ASP A 112 2.90 4.98 3.82
CA ASP A 112 2.07 5.95 3.12
C ASP A 112 2.65 7.37 3.22
N ASP A 113 2.17 8.31 2.42
CA ASP A 113 2.52 9.71 2.67
C ASP A 113 1.92 10.14 4.01
N LEU A 114 2.74 10.79 4.84
CA LEU A 114 2.38 11.28 6.17
C LEU A 114 2.42 12.81 6.22
N SER A 115 2.63 13.49 5.08
CA SER A 115 2.69 14.96 4.96
C SER A 115 1.46 15.64 5.58
N ASP A 116 0.31 15.01 5.39
CA ASP A 116 -1.01 15.34 5.90
C ASP A 116 -1.14 15.33 7.43
N ILE A 117 -0.31 14.54 8.13
CA ILE A 117 -0.32 14.46 9.60
C ILE A 117 0.53 15.59 10.20
N ASP A 118 1.68 15.88 9.60
CA ASP A 118 2.61 16.91 10.08
C ASP A 118 3.62 17.25 8.99
N THR A 119 3.97 18.53 8.86
CA THR A 119 4.87 18.99 7.79
C THR A 119 6.37 18.91 8.13
N SER A 120 6.75 18.48 9.34
CA SER A 120 8.14 18.53 9.81
C SER A 120 8.98 17.34 9.32
N LYS A 121 9.01 16.23 10.06
CA LYS A 121 9.94 15.11 9.85
C LYS A 121 9.28 13.76 10.09
N VAL A 122 9.76 12.76 9.37
CA VAL A 122 9.47 11.34 9.62
C VAL A 122 10.69 10.70 10.24
N ARG A 123 10.48 9.84 11.24
CA ARG A 123 11.50 8.97 11.83
C ARG A 123 11.09 7.51 11.75
N VAL A 124 12.04 6.66 11.39
CA VAL A 124 11.88 5.21 11.43
C VAL A 124 12.75 4.65 12.54
N VAL A 125 12.15 3.86 13.43
CA VAL A 125 12.82 3.13 14.52
C VAL A 125 12.85 1.65 14.14
N LEU A 126 14.04 1.13 13.85
CA LEU A 126 14.27 -0.28 13.54
C LEU A 126 14.82 -0.98 14.79
N ASN A 127 14.04 -1.90 15.37
CA ASN A 127 14.49 -2.79 16.44
C ASN A 127 14.82 -4.16 15.85
N TYR A 128 16.01 -4.69 16.12
CA TYR A 128 16.53 -5.89 15.46
C TYR A 128 17.47 -6.67 16.37
N VAL A 129 17.84 -7.87 15.91
CA VAL A 129 18.79 -8.77 16.55
C VAL A 129 20.00 -8.92 15.63
N GLU A 130 21.19 -8.71 16.18
CA GLU A 130 22.46 -9.00 15.52
C GLU A 130 23.10 -10.25 16.12
N ALA A 131 23.90 -10.95 15.31
CA ALA A 131 24.69 -12.10 15.72
C ALA A 131 26.19 -11.89 15.47
N ASN A 132 27.02 -12.51 16.32
CA ASN A 132 28.47 -12.62 16.11
C ASN A 132 28.85 -13.95 15.44
N GLY A 133 30.14 -14.12 15.11
CA GLY A 133 30.63 -15.31 14.39
C GLY A 133 30.50 -16.62 15.18
N ALA A 134 30.31 -16.53 16.51
CA ALA A 134 30.05 -17.66 17.39
C ALA A 134 28.55 -17.96 17.58
N GLY A 135 27.66 -17.24 16.88
CA GLY A 135 26.20 -17.43 16.97
C GLY A 135 25.54 -16.78 18.19
N GLN A 136 26.27 -16.04 19.02
CA GLN A 136 25.71 -15.25 20.12
C GLN A 136 24.87 -14.10 19.56
N ARG A 137 23.79 -13.73 20.26
CA ARG A 137 22.79 -12.74 19.78
C ARG A 137 22.63 -11.57 20.72
N ARG A 138 22.39 -10.37 20.16
CA ARG A 138 22.11 -9.15 20.91
C ARG A 138 21.01 -8.31 20.26
N ASN A 139 20.18 -7.68 21.08
CA ASN A 139 19.19 -6.70 20.62
C ASN A 139 19.83 -5.34 20.36
N ASN A 140 19.42 -4.69 19.27
CA ASN A 140 19.91 -3.39 18.87
C ASN A 140 18.78 -2.54 18.24
N THR A 141 18.99 -1.23 18.19
CA THR A 141 18.04 -0.27 17.63
C THR A 141 18.76 0.71 16.71
N ARG A 142 18.18 0.97 15.54
CA ARG A 142 18.65 1.99 14.59
C ARG A 142 17.56 2.99 14.31
N TYR A 143 17.98 4.22 14.02
CA TYR A 143 17.10 5.33 13.67
C TYR A 143 17.45 5.85 12.29
N TRP A 144 16.42 6.19 11.54
CA TRP A 144 16.53 6.99 10.33
C TRP A 144 15.58 8.17 10.45
N THR A 145 15.98 9.35 10.01
CA THR A 145 15.13 10.55 9.99
C THR A 145 15.20 11.18 8.60
N GLY A 146 14.05 11.49 8.03
CA GLY A 146 13.93 12.14 6.72
C GLY A 146 12.96 13.31 6.74
N SER A 147 12.69 13.84 5.54
CA SER A 147 11.68 14.87 5.32
C SER A 147 10.26 14.35 5.59
N SER A 148 9.30 15.26 5.76
CA SER A 148 7.89 14.94 6.05
C SER A 148 7.19 14.13 4.96
N ASN A 149 7.59 14.28 3.70
CA ASN A 149 7.06 13.59 2.52
C ASN A 149 7.82 12.31 2.14
N SER A 150 8.78 11.88 2.96
CA SER A 150 9.48 10.61 2.72
C SER A 150 8.51 9.45 2.92
N THR A 151 8.45 8.53 1.96
CA THR A 151 7.57 7.34 1.99
C THR A 151 8.32 6.02 2.09
N SER A 152 9.66 6.05 2.10
CA SER A 152 10.48 4.85 2.29
C SER A 152 11.88 5.17 2.81
N THR A 153 12.54 4.15 3.35
CA THR A 153 13.97 4.20 3.64
C THR A 153 14.62 2.82 3.54
N THR A 154 15.94 2.83 3.37
CA THR A 154 16.78 1.63 3.49
C THR A 154 17.87 1.88 4.53
N PHE A 155 17.83 1.11 5.61
CA PHE A 155 18.94 1.02 6.55
C PHE A 155 20.03 0.19 5.91
N ALA A 156 21.22 0.77 5.75
CA ALA A 156 22.43 0.06 5.34
C ALA A 156 23.51 0.24 6.40
N TRP A 157 24.06 -0.87 6.89
CA TRP A 157 25.19 -0.82 7.82
C TRP A 157 26.10 -2.03 7.64
N GLY A 158 27.40 -1.82 7.74
CA GLY A 158 28.40 -2.87 7.70
C GLY A 158 29.23 -2.90 8.97
N PRO A 159 30.12 -3.89 9.10
CA PRO A 159 31.18 -3.87 10.08
C PRO A 159 32.10 -2.66 9.82
N PRO A 160 32.66 -2.02 10.87
CA PRO A 160 33.80 -1.14 10.71
C PRO A 160 35.02 -1.97 10.28
N ASP A 161 35.94 -1.32 9.57
CA ASP A 161 37.14 -1.95 9.04
C ASP A 161 37.88 -2.75 10.15
N ASN A 162 38.24 -4.00 9.83
CA ASN A 162 39.06 -4.91 10.65
C ASN A 162 38.43 -5.42 11.97
N ASN A 163 37.11 -5.56 12.08
CA ASN A 163 36.50 -6.09 13.31
C ASN A 163 36.17 -7.61 13.27
N TYR A 164 37.00 -8.40 13.95
CA TYR A 164 36.98 -9.86 13.98
C TYR A 164 35.92 -10.47 14.92
N TYR A 165 35.48 -9.75 15.97
CA TYR A 165 34.70 -10.31 17.09
C TYR A 165 33.36 -9.63 17.37
N GLY A 166 32.96 -8.64 16.56
CA GLY A 166 31.71 -7.90 16.80
C GLY A 166 30.43 -8.62 16.34
N TYR A 167 29.30 -8.03 16.71
CA TYR A 167 27.96 -8.46 16.30
C TYR A 167 27.58 -7.64 15.07
N TYR A 168 27.65 -8.25 13.88
CA TYR A 168 27.39 -7.52 12.64
C TYR A 168 26.43 -8.22 11.70
N ARG A 169 26.12 -9.51 11.88
CA ARG A 169 25.08 -10.14 11.05
C ARG A 169 23.71 -9.78 11.56
N LEU A 170 22.88 -9.18 10.71
CA LEU A 170 21.46 -9.04 10.97
C LEU A 170 20.80 -10.42 10.99
N HIS A 171 20.44 -10.89 12.18
CA HIS A 171 19.77 -12.17 12.38
C HIS A 171 18.27 -12.05 12.08
N SER A 172 17.60 -11.08 12.71
CA SER A 172 16.15 -10.87 12.56
C SER A 172 15.77 -9.44 12.88
N VAL A 173 14.74 -8.94 12.22
CA VAL A 173 14.06 -7.70 12.63
C VAL A 173 13.01 -8.06 13.70
N ARG A 174 12.80 -7.21 14.70
CA ARG A 174 11.83 -7.43 15.78
C ARG A 174 10.60 -6.53 15.60
N SER A 175 10.85 -5.24 15.40
CA SER A 175 9.80 -4.28 15.09
C SER A 175 10.34 -3.10 14.31
N ILE A 176 9.45 -2.44 13.58
CA ILE A 176 9.72 -1.17 12.93
C ILE A 176 8.59 -0.21 13.28
N HIS A 177 8.93 0.97 13.79
CA HIS A 177 7.96 2.01 14.11
C HIS A 177 8.21 3.21 13.19
N ILE A 178 7.17 3.67 12.48
CA ILE A 178 7.20 4.93 11.74
C ILE A 178 6.60 6.00 12.63
N GLN A 179 7.33 7.09 12.79
CA GLN A 179 7.01 8.14 13.75
C GLN A 179 6.98 9.51 13.07
N LYS A 180 6.06 10.34 13.52
CA LYS A 180 5.98 11.76 13.19
C LYS A 180 6.31 12.60 14.40
N HIS A 181 6.84 13.78 14.17
CA HIS A 181 7.11 14.73 15.24
C HIS A 181 5.90 15.65 15.38
N ILE A 182 5.00 15.32 16.31
CA ILE A 182 3.71 15.98 16.50
C ILE A 182 3.76 16.70 17.84
N ASP A 183 3.41 17.99 17.85
CA ASP A 183 3.31 18.84 19.05
C ASP A 183 4.54 18.72 19.98
N GLY A 184 5.74 18.72 19.40
CA GLY A 184 7.01 18.67 20.15
C GLY A 184 7.50 17.27 20.56
N ALA A 185 6.79 16.20 20.19
CA ALA A 185 7.16 14.83 20.56
C ALA A 185 7.15 13.87 19.36
N TRP A 186 7.99 12.83 19.42
CA TRP A 186 7.95 11.74 18.45
C TRP A 186 6.84 10.76 18.79
N VAL A 187 5.85 10.67 17.91
CA VAL A 187 4.67 9.83 18.06
C VAL A 187 4.68 8.73 17.03
N THR A 188 4.46 7.48 17.46
CA THR A 188 4.35 6.34 16.55
C THR A 188 3.02 6.38 15.81
N VAL A 189 3.08 6.67 14.52
CA VAL A 189 1.91 6.71 13.63
C VAL A 189 1.71 5.39 12.89
N ARG A 190 2.79 4.64 12.60
CA ARG A 190 2.70 3.25 12.11
C ARG A 190 3.55 2.34 12.98
N ASN A 191 3.04 1.16 13.26
CA ASN A 191 3.71 0.14 14.05
C ASN A 191 3.66 -1.17 13.27
N GLY A 192 4.83 -1.74 13.01
CA GLY A 192 4.99 -2.99 12.29
C GLY A 192 5.92 -3.97 13.02
N VAL A 193 5.70 -5.25 12.79
CA VAL A 193 6.60 -6.36 13.15
C VAL A 193 7.23 -6.94 11.87
N THR A 194 8.07 -7.96 11.99
CA THR A 194 8.40 -8.80 10.83
C THR A 194 7.16 -9.58 10.40
N GLY A 195 6.59 -9.19 9.26
CA GLY A 195 5.31 -9.69 8.77
C GLY A 195 4.33 -8.54 8.59
N ASP A 196 3.52 -8.62 7.54
CA ASP A 196 2.54 -7.58 7.18
C ASP A 196 1.53 -7.41 8.33
N ALA A 197 1.64 -6.31 9.07
CA ALA A 197 0.66 -5.93 10.08
C ALA A 197 -0.23 -4.83 9.47
N GLN A 198 -1.43 -5.21 9.06
CA GLN A 198 -2.46 -4.28 8.60
C GLN A 198 -2.94 -3.47 9.81
N GLN A 199 -2.84 -2.14 9.74
CA GLN A 199 -3.49 -1.28 10.73
C GLN A 199 -4.92 -1.03 10.29
N SER A 200 -5.88 -1.10 11.22
CA SER A 200 -7.26 -0.73 10.93
C SER A 200 -7.31 0.74 10.52
N ARG A 201 -8.11 1.04 9.48
CA ARG A 201 -8.38 2.41 9.06
C ARG A 201 -8.82 3.23 10.27
N SER A 202 -8.28 4.43 10.40
CA SER A 202 -8.50 5.24 11.58
C SER A 202 -8.68 6.71 11.23
N LEU A 203 -9.36 7.46 12.08
CA LEU A 203 -9.24 8.92 12.12
C LEU A 203 -8.19 9.30 13.16
N LEU A 204 -7.22 10.12 12.77
CA LEU A 204 -6.35 10.83 13.69
C LEU A 204 -7.01 12.15 14.06
N ILE A 205 -7.32 12.34 15.34
CA ILE A 205 -8.02 13.52 15.87
C ILE A 205 -7.05 14.33 16.73
N ARG A 206 -6.96 15.63 16.45
CA ARG A 206 -6.03 16.57 17.09
C ARG A 206 -6.62 17.98 17.20
N GLY A 207 -5.84 18.96 17.66
CA GLY A 207 -6.32 20.32 17.95
C GLY A 207 -6.83 20.41 19.39
N ASN A 208 -8.00 21.01 19.60
CA ASN A 208 -8.60 21.13 20.94
C ASN A 208 -9.31 19.84 21.40
N VAL A 209 -8.52 18.87 21.86
CA VAL A 209 -9.01 17.55 22.31
C VAL A 209 -9.02 17.39 23.85
N THR A 210 -8.87 18.49 24.59
CA THR A 210 -8.85 18.46 26.06
C THR A 210 -10.19 17.95 26.59
N GLY A 211 -10.18 16.86 27.35
CA GLY A 211 -11.40 16.25 27.91
C GLY A 211 -12.16 15.32 26.96
N LEU A 212 -11.67 15.12 25.72
CA LEU A 212 -12.30 14.24 24.73
C LEU A 212 -12.58 12.84 25.32
N SER A 213 -13.84 12.42 25.29
CA SER A 213 -14.28 11.14 25.83
C SER A 213 -14.84 10.19 24.78
N ASP A 214 -15.44 10.70 23.71
CA ASP A 214 -15.95 9.90 22.58
C ASP A 214 -15.98 10.73 21.29
N ILE A 215 -16.20 10.05 20.17
CA ILE A 215 -16.50 10.64 18.86
C ILE A 215 -17.77 10.00 18.33
N VAL A 216 -18.77 10.83 18.05
CA VAL A 216 -19.97 10.39 17.34
C VAL A 216 -19.69 10.48 15.86
N VAL A 217 -19.87 9.38 15.14
CA VAL A 217 -19.78 9.36 13.67
C VAL A 217 -21.17 9.13 13.09
N THR A 218 -21.56 9.91 12.09
CA THR A 218 -22.90 9.83 11.48
C THR A 218 -22.76 9.60 9.98
N GLY A 219 -23.38 8.53 9.47
CA GLY A 219 -23.43 8.24 8.03
C GLY A 219 -24.47 9.08 7.28
N GLU A 220 -24.42 9.07 5.95
CA GLU A 220 -25.42 9.74 5.09
C GLU A 220 -26.85 9.28 5.32
N ASP A 221 -27.04 8.02 5.75
CA ASP A 221 -28.33 7.45 6.14
C ASP A 221 -28.86 7.98 7.48
N GLY A 222 -28.10 8.85 8.15
CA GLY A 222 -28.41 9.40 9.47
C GLY A 222 -28.09 8.44 10.62
N ARG A 223 -27.48 7.28 10.36
CA ARG A 223 -27.13 6.32 11.41
C ARG A 223 -25.93 6.83 12.19
N GLU A 224 -26.09 6.88 13.51
CA GLU A 224 -25.00 7.20 14.44
C GLU A 224 -24.22 5.94 14.86
N TYR A 225 -22.90 6.06 14.84
CA TYR A 225 -21.93 5.11 15.36
C TYR A 225 -21.25 5.75 16.57
N ARG A 226 -21.48 5.18 17.74
CA ARG A 226 -20.96 5.65 19.04
C ARG A 226 -20.09 4.56 19.68
N GLY A 227 -19.14 4.96 20.53
CA GLY A 227 -18.25 4.01 21.20
C GLY A 227 -17.32 3.26 20.25
N LEU A 228 -17.00 3.83 19.09
CA LEU A 228 -15.93 3.33 18.23
C LEU A 228 -14.60 3.35 19.01
N PRO A 229 -13.70 2.36 18.83
CA PRO A 229 -12.48 2.29 19.64
C PRO A 229 -11.62 3.56 19.51
N LEU A 230 -11.59 4.36 20.57
CA LEU A 230 -10.82 5.60 20.66
C LEU A 230 -9.59 5.37 21.56
N THR A 231 -8.39 5.54 21.00
CA THR A 231 -7.12 5.31 21.70
C THR A 231 -6.31 6.60 21.80
N PRO A 232 -5.90 7.05 23.00
CA PRO A 232 -4.95 8.14 23.11
C PRO A 232 -3.58 7.71 22.54
N VAL A 233 -3.04 8.49 21.61
CA VAL A 233 -1.73 8.25 20.98
C VAL A 233 -0.66 9.14 21.63
N SER A 234 -1.01 10.39 21.95
CA SER A 234 -0.22 11.33 22.74
C SER A 234 -1.15 12.32 23.46
N THR A 235 -0.60 13.30 24.19
CA THR A 235 -1.38 14.26 24.98
C THR A 235 -2.47 14.99 24.18
N ASN A 236 -2.21 15.32 22.90
CA ASN A 236 -3.12 16.08 22.04
C ASN A 236 -3.53 15.31 20.77
N LEU A 237 -3.41 13.98 20.80
CA LEU A 237 -3.65 13.14 19.63
C LEU A 237 -4.38 11.87 20.02
N TYR A 238 -5.54 11.66 19.39
CA TYR A 238 -6.34 10.45 19.53
C TYR A 238 -6.46 9.74 18.19
N ARG A 239 -6.64 8.42 18.26
CA ARG A 239 -6.94 7.59 17.11
C ARG A 239 -8.28 6.89 17.31
N LEU A 240 -9.22 7.16 16.41
CA LEU A 240 -10.51 6.48 16.36
C LEU A 240 -10.47 5.38 15.29
N ASN A 241 -10.73 4.13 15.67
CA ASN A 241 -10.82 3.03 14.72
C ASN A 241 -12.15 3.11 13.94
N ILE A 242 -12.04 3.32 12.62
CA ILE A 242 -13.18 3.40 11.68
C ILE A 242 -13.19 2.21 10.71
N GLY A 243 -12.39 1.18 10.98
CA GLY A 243 -12.25 0.01 10.10
C GLY A 243 -13.52 -0.85 9.98
N SER A 244 -14.50 -0.66 10.89
CA SER A 244 -15.80 -1.32 10.83
C SER A 244 -16.86 -0.52 10.08
N LEU A 245 -16.58 0.72 9.68
CA LEU A 245 -17.51 1.53 8.92
C LEU A 245 -17.58 1.04 7.48
N GLU A 246 -18.78 1.05 6.92
CA GLU A 246 -19.01 0.75 5.51
C GLU A 246 -18.53 1.90 4.63
N ARG A 247 -18.48 1.67 3.31
CA ARG A 247 -18.18 2.75 2.36
C ARG A 247 -19.23 3.84 2.45
N GLY A 248 -18.80 5.10 2.46
CA GLY A 248 -19.72 6.22 2.59
C GLY A 248 -19.01 7.53 2.89
N HIS A 249 -19.78 8.62 2.79
CA HIS A 249 -19.46 9.87 3.45
C HIS A 249 -19.99 9.84 4.89
N TYR A 250 -19.20 10.41 5.79
CA TYR A 250 -19.51 10.45 7.20
C TYR A 250 -19.18 11.83 7.74
N THR A 251 -19.99 12.28 8.69
CA THR A 251 -19.66 13.39 9.58
C THR A 251 -19.25 12.86 10.93
N TRP A 252 -18.49 13.65 11.69
CA TRP A 252 -18.14 13.32 13.05
C TRP A 252 -18.24 14.54 13.95
N VAL A 253 -18.52 14.32 15.23
CA VAL A 253 -18.56 15.36 16.27
C VAL A 253 -17.89 14.82 17.54
N PRO A 254 -16.98 15.59 18.15
CA PRO A 254 -16.34 15.17 19.39
C PRO A 254 -17.24 15.41 20.62
N GLU A 255 -17.14 14.52 21.61
CA GLU A 255 -17.85 14.62 22.90
C GLU A 255 -16.88 14.70 24.08
N GLY A 256 -17.30 15.38 25.15
CA GLY A 256 -16.50 15.56 26.37
C GLY A 256 -15.44 16.67 26.32
N THR A 257 -15.20 17.25 25.14
CA THR A 257 -14.32 18.41 24.94
C THR A 257 -15.14 19.70 24.76
N THR A 258 -14.48 20.85 24.96
CA THR A 258 -15.05 22.16 24.62
C THR A 258 -15.16 22.40 23.11
N SER A 259 -14.45 21.61 22.30
CA SER A 259 -14.67 21.61 20.84
C SER A 259 -16.02 20.96 20.55
N VAL A 260 -16.98 21.72 20.03
CA VAL A 260 -18.30 21.19 19.64
C VAL A 260 -18.46 21.06 18.13
N VAL A 261 -17.46 21.53 17.38
CA VAL A 261 -17.40 21.44 15.92
C VAL A 261 -16.53 20.22 15.58
N GLY A 262 -17.07 19.35 14.72
CA GLY A 262 -16.31 18.26 14.13
C GLY A 262 -16.10 18.48 12.63
N GLY A 263 -16.16 17.44 11.83
CA GLY A 263 -15.89 17.55 10.41
C GLY A 263 -16.47 16.40 9.61
N GLU A 264 -16.00 16.26 8.39
CA GLU A 264 -16.42 15.20 7.47
C GLU A 264 -15.23 14.36 7.02
N PHE A 265 -15.52 13.13 6.62
CA PHE A 265 -14.55 12.24 6.02
C PHE A 265 -15.24 11.19 5.14
N THR A 266 -14.46 10.55 4.29
CA THR A 266 -14.95 9.45 3.46
C THR A 266 -14.22 8.15 3.77
N VAL A 267 -15.00 7.07 3.82
CA VAL A 267 -14.46 5.70 3.86
C VAL A 267 -14.45 5.17 2.43
N GLY A 268 -13.34 5.41 1.72
CA GLY A 268 -12.88 4.65 0.55
C GLY A 268 -13.94 4.20 -0.45
N MET A 269 -14.53 5.17 -1.15
CA MET A 269 -14.81 5.09 -2.58
C MET A 269 -13.61 5.67 -3.33
N SER A 270 -13.18 5.04 -4.40
CA SER A 270 -12.64 5.80 -5.54
C SER A 270 -13.67 5.66 -6.65
N ALA A 271 -14.40 6.76 -6.91
CA ALA A 271 -15.57 6.90 -7.79
C ALA A 271 -16.93 6.39 -7.19
N PRO A 272 -18.06 7.04 -7.55
CA PRO A 272 -19.23 7.27 -6.69
C PRO A 272 -20.07 6.03 -6.39
N VAL A 273 -20.79 6.07 -5.27
CA VAL A 273 -21.90 5.15 -4.98
C VAL A 273 -22.91 5.26 -6.10
N ASN A 274 -23.23 4.13 -6.71
CA ASN A 274 -24.63 3.79 -6.80
C ASN A 274 -24.79 2.35 -6.31
N THR A 275 -25.95 2.06 -5.74
CA THR A 275 -26.47 0.72 -5.46
C THR A 275 -26.72 -0.11 -6.73
N ASP A 276 -26.10 0.27 -7.85
CA ASP A 276 -26.24 -0.35 -9.15
C ASP A 276 -25.12 -1.37 -9.32
N VAL A 277 -25.42 -2.54 -9.89
CA VAL A 277 -24.39 -3.50 -10.27
C VAL A 277 -23.49 -2.82 -11.31
N VAL A 278 -22.24 -2.56 -10.93
CA VAL A 278 -21.26 -1.98 -11.85
C VAL A 278 -20.64 -3.11 -12.66
N VAL A 279 -20.69 -2.99 -13.99
CA VAL A 279 -19.99 -3.86 -14.93
C VAL A 279 -18.75 -3.13 -15.42
N GLN A 280 -17.58 -3.71 -15.21
CA GLN A 280 -16.30 -3.15 -15.63
C GLN A 280 -15.51 -4.19 -16.42
N GLU A 281 -14.93 -3.76 -17.54
CA GLU A 281 -13.97 -4.56 -18.30
C GLU A 281 -12.63 -4.54 -17.56
N SER A 282 -12.04 -5.72 -17.35
CA SER A 282 -10.65 -5.86 -16.93
C SER A 282 -9.94 -6.67 -18.01
N VAL A 283 -9.33 -5.95 -18.95
CA VAL A 283 -8.29 -6.50 -19.83
C VAL A 283 -7.06 -6.67 -18.95
N GLY A 284 -6.48 -7.87 -18.91
CA GLY A 284 -5.49 -8.20 -17.89
C GLY A 284 -4.21 -8.77 -18.49
N HIS A 285 -3.24 -7.92 -18.80
CA HIS A 285 -1.85 -8.30 -18.78
C HIS A 285 -1.44 -8.54 -17.32
N PHE A 286 -1.07 -9.78 -16.98
CA PHE A 286 -0.37 -10.11 -15.72
C PHE A 286 0.83 -11.01 -16.01
N ASN A 287 2.02 -10.52 -15.68
CA ASN A 287 3.30 -11.19 -15.92
C ASN A 287 4.02 -11.45 -14.61
N VAL A 288 4.70 -12.59 -14.55
CA VAL A 288 5.50 -13.02 -13.41
C VAL A 288 6.86 -13.50 -13.91
N ASN A 289 7.92 -12.79 -13.51
CA ASN A 289 9.28 -13.06 -13.94
C ASN A 289 10.19 -13.43 -12.75
N LEU A 290 10.86 -14.58 -12.84
CA LEU A 290 11.93 -14.97 -11.92
C LEU A 290 13.22 -14.23 -12.28
N ALA A 291 13.48 -13.13 -11.60
CA ALA A 291 14.58 -12.22 -11.90
C ALA A 291 15.87 -12.51 -11.10
N GLY A 292 15.80 -13.34 -10.07
CA GLY A 292 16.96 -13.75 -9.28
C GLY A 292 16.68 -14.98 -8.42
N GLN A 293 17.70 -15.78 -8.15
CA GLN A 293 17.62 -17.02 -7.38
C GLN A 293 18.69 -17.02 -6.30
N ALA A 294 18.34 -17.53 -5.11
CA ALA A 294 19.35 -17.91 -4.13
C ALA A 294 20.20 -19.07 -4.67
N VAL A 295 21.49 -19.05 -4.41
CA VAL A 295 22.47 -20.02 -4.92
C VAL A 295 23.01 -20.86 -3.77
N TRP A 296 23.02 -22.17 -3.95
CA TRP A 296 23.73 -23.10 -3.08
C TRP A 296 25.12 -23.33 -3.65
N GLU A 297 26.13 -22.79 -2.99
CA GLU A 297 27.51 -22.94 -3.45
C GLU A 297 28.46 -23.28 -2.30
N GLY A 298 29.43 -24.13 -2.61
CA GLY A 298 30.52 -24.44 -1.71
C GLY A 298 31.57 -23.36 -1.83
N ARG A 299 31.74 -22.56 -0.78
CA ARG A 299 32.87 -21.64 -0.70
C ARG A 299 33.96 -22.25 0.15
N LYS A 300 35.20 -22.16 -0.32
CA LYS A 300 36.37 -22.59 0.45
C LYS A 300 36.56 -21.61 1.61
N LEU A 301 36.41 -22.10 2.84
CA LEU A 301 37.01 -21.44 3.99
C LEU A 301 38.45 -21.93 4.07
N PHE A 302 39.39 -21.09 3.62
CA PHE A 302 40.81 -21.44 3.69
C PHE A 302 41.32 -21.23 5.12
N SER A 303 41.42 -22.31 5.91
CA SER A 303 42.11 -22.33 7.20
C SER A 303 42.97 -23.58 7.30
N GLY A 304 44.19 -23.57 6.75
CA GLY A 304 45.24 -24.62 6.90
C GLY A 304 44.86 -26.07 6.50
N TYR A 305 43.59 -26.32 6.28
CA TYR A 305 42.82 -27.50 6.00
C TYR A 305 41.77 -27.04 4.99
N ASN A 306 41.68 -27.71 3.85
CA ASN A 306 40.74 -27.39 2.78
C ASN A 306 39.31 -27.80 3.18
N TYR A 307 38.67 -27.09 4.11
CA TYR A 307 37.24 -27.28 4.38
C TYR A 307 36.40 -26.41 3.44
N ILE A 308 35.58 -27.06 2.61
CA ILE A 308 34.53 -26.39 1.83
C ILE A 308 33.28 -26.40 2.68
N THR A 309 32.80 -25.23 3.07
CA THR A 309 31.46 -25.09 3.66
C THR A 309 30.50 -24.67 2.58
N TYR A 310 29.38 -25.37 2.51
CA TYR A 310 28.29 -25.01 1.63
C TYR A 310 27.27 -24.20 2.41
N ASP A 311 26.87 -23.07 1.84
CA ASP A 311 25.81 -22.23 2.38
C ASP A 311 24.97 -21.63 1.25
N TRP A 312 23.88 -20.99 1.64
CA TRP A 312 23.00 -20.25 0.75
C TRP A 312 23.47 -18.80 0.59
N TYR A 313 23.63 -18.39 -0.67
CA TYR A 313 24.03 -17.05 -1.06
C TYR A 313 22.95 -16.38 -1.93
N ASP A 314 23.11 -15.07 -2.14
CA ASP A 314 22.19 -14.22 -2.90
C ASP A 314 20.75 -14.19 -2.36
N SER A 315 19.83 -13.67 -3.17
CA SER A 315 18.41 -13.56 -2.84
C SER A 315 17.58 -14.01 -4.02
N ASN A 316 16.42 -14.59 -3.71
CA ASN A 316 15.39 -14.77 -4.71
C ASN A 316 14.74 -13.41 -5.00
N ARG A 317 14.45 -13.16 -6.27
CA ARG A 317 13.72 -11.99 -6.72
C ARG A 317 12.68 -12.38 -7.76
N ILE A 318 11.42 -12.04 -7.50
CA ILE A 318 10.31 -12.20 -8.44
C ILE A 318 9.76 -10.83 -8.76
N ASN A 319 9.69 -10.50 -10.04
CA ASN A 319 9.06 -9.28 -10.53
C ASN A 319 7.69 -9.63 -11.09
N PHE A 320 6.72 -8.80 -10.77
CA PHE A 320 5.37 -8.91 -11.25
C PHE A 320 5.03 -7.62 -12.00
N SER A 321 4.31 -7.72 -13.10
CA SER A 321 3.72 -6.55 -13.76
C SER A 321 2.29 -6.84 -14.16
N TRP A 322 1.44 -5.82 -14.06
CA TRP A 322 0.03 -5.90 -14.37
C TRP A 322 -0.52 -4.56 -14.84
N ASP A 323 -1.74 -4.56 -15.39
CA ASP A 323 -2.43 -3.31 -15.75
C ASP A 323 -2.83 -2.52 -14.51
N SER A 324 -2.90 -1.19 -14.64
CA SER A 324 -3.12 -0.30 -13.49
C SER A 324 -4.33 -0.70 -12.65
N LEU A 325 -4.13 -0.73 -11.34
CA LEU A 325 -5.18 -0.93 -10.34
C LEU A 325 -5.69 0.39 -9.74
N GLU A 326 -5.46 1.54 -10.38
CA GLU A 326 -5.94 2.86 -9.94
C GLU A 326 -7.47 2.92 -9.80
N GLU A 327 -8.18 2.31 -10.76
CA GLU A 327 -9.64 2.28 -10.79
C GLU A 327 -10.24 1.54 -9.58
N TRP A 328 -9.43 0.69 -8.93
CA TRP A 328 -9.78 -0.09 -7.75
C TRP A 328 -9.49 0.64 -6.43
N GLY A 329 -8.97 1.87 -6.53
CA GLY A 329 -8.70 2.77 -5.41
C GLY A 329 -7.28 2.69 -4.86
N THR A 330 -7.01 3.52 -3.86
CA THR A 330 -5.68 3.71 -3.27
C THR A 330 -5.28 2.64 -2.26
N SER A 331 -6.11 1.60 -2.10
CA SER A 331 -5.92 0.56 -1.11
C SER A 331 -4.80 -0.43 -1.45
N ASN A 332 -4.38 -1.19 -0.44
CA ASN A 332 -3.25 -2.11 -0.56
C ASN A 332 -3.49 -3.23 -1.58
N ILE A 333 -2.39 -3.69 -2.16
CA ILE A 333 -2.30 -4.82 -3.06
C ILE A 333 -1.56 -5.94 -2.34
N ARG A 334 -1.98 -7.18 -2.50
CA ARG A 334 -1.33 -8.36 -1.95
C ARG A 334 -1.03 -9.32 -3.06
N VAL A 335 0.22 -9.73 -3.17
CA VAL A 335 0.61 -10.76 -4.10
C VAL A 335 0.86 -12.04 -3.33
N ARG A 336 0.26 -13.14 -3.77
CA ARG A 336 0.57 -14.50 -3.30
C ARG A 336 1.32 -15.23 -4.39
N LEU A 337 2.38 -15.91 -4.03
CA LEU A 337 3.24 -16.68 -4.92
C LEU A 337 3.33 -18.11 -4.38
N ASN A 338 2.93 -19.08 -5.19
CA ASN A 338 3.19 -20.49 -4.94
C ASN A 338 4.33 -20.94 -5.87
N TYR A 339 5.34 -21.60 -5.32
CA TYR A 339 6.55 -21.94 -6.05
C TYR A 339 7.11 -23.29 -5.61
N VAL A 340 7.98 -23.86 -6.44
CA VAL A 340 8.80 -25.01 -6.10
C VAL A 340 10.12 -24.49 -5.55
N ALA A 341 10.39 -24.76 -4.29
CA ALA A 341 11.66 -24.49 -3.65
C ALA A 341 12.60 -25.69 -3.81
N GLU A 342 13.90 -25.44 -3.93
CA GLU A 342 14.95 -26.46 -4.04
C GLU A 342 15.97 -26.29 -2.92
N ASN A 343 16.42 -27.41 -2.33
CA ASN A 343 17.48 -27.42 -1.32
C ASN A 343 18.87 -27.67 -1.94
N GLY A 344 19.94 -27.61 -1.14
CA GLY A 344 21.32 -27.78 -1.62
C GLY A 344 21.66 -29.17 -2.17
N SER A 345 20.80 -30.16 -1.91
CA SER A 345 20.90 -31.52 -2.45
C SER A 345 20.05 -31.74 -3.71
N GLY A 346 19.40 -30.69 -4.23
CA GLY A 346 18.53 -30.77 -5.41
C GLY A 346 17.12 -31.33 -5.14
N GLN A 347 16.78 -31.60 -3.88
CA GLN A 347 15.42 -32.01 -3.51
C GLN A 347 14.49 -30.81 -3.60
N THR A 348 13.23 -31.05 -3.95
CA THR A 348 12.24 -30.00 -4.14
C THR A 348 11.07 -30.10 -3.17
N ARG A 349 10.45 -28.95 -2.87
CA ARG A 349 9.24 -28.84 -2.06
C ARG A 349 8.37 -27.70 -2.56
N ASN A 350 7.05 -27.84 -2.40
CA ASN A 350 6.11 -26.75 -2.66
C ASN A 350 6.09 -25.77 -1.49
N GLU A 351 6.23 -24.48 -1.80
CA GLU A 351 6.23 -23.39 -0.84
C GLU A 351 5.30 -22.27 -1.31
N SER A 352 4.90 -21.41 -0.38
CA SER A 352 4.08 -20.23 -0.66
C SER A 352 4.64 -19.00 0.03
N ARG A 353 4.63 -17.86 -0.66
CA ARG A 353 4.89 -16.55 -0.08
C ARG A 353 3.76 -15.58 -0.36
N VAL A 354 3.54 -14.69 0.59
CA VAL A 354 2.56 -13.62 0.49
C VAL A 354 3.27 -12.33 0.86
N GLN A 355 3.09 -11.29 0.05
CA GLN A 355 3.64 -9.97 0.33
C GLN A 355 2.62 -8.89 -0.05
N GLN A 356 2.47 -7.89 0.82
CA GLN A 356 1.62 -6.73 0.59
C GLN A 356 2.42 -5.52 0.09
N PHE A 357 1.74 -4.68 -0.67
CA PHE A 357 2.21 -3.44 -1.29
C PHE A 357 1.11 -2.38 -1.17
N ASN A 358 1.44 -1.09 -1.22
CA ASN A 358 0.41 -0.04 -1.35
C ASN A 358 -0.02 0.06 -2.82
N ALA A 359 -1.09 0.80 -3.09
CA ALA A 359 -1.53 1.05 -4.46
C ALA A 359 -0.47 1.76 -5.30
N PHE A 360 0.33 2.65 -4.71
CA PHE A 360 1.28 3.50 -5.44
C PHE A 360 2.52 2.75 -5.93
N ASP A 361 3.18 2.00 -5.04
CA ASP A 361 4.39 1.20 -5.32
C ASP A 361 4.07 -0.01 -6.20
N ALA A 362 2.81 -0.44 -6.23
CA ALA A 362 2.39 -1.65 -6.90
C ALA A 362 1.24 -1.46 -7.89
N GLU A 363 1.01 -0.22 -8.34
CA GLU A 363 -0.12 0.11 -9.18
C GLU A 363 -0.15 -0.72 -10.47
N ARG A 364 1.03 -0.87 -11.08
CA ARG A 364 1.26 -1.59 -12.36
C ARG A 364 2.21 -2.79 -12.21
N GLY A 365 2.58 -3.15 -10.99
CA GLY A 365 3.53 -4.24 -10.75
C GLY A 365 4.34 -4.12 -9.48
N ALA A 366 4.91 -5.22 -9.01
CA ALA A 366 5.65 -5.26 -7.75
C ALA A 366 6.89 -6.16 -7.82
N SER A 367 7.72 -6.15 -6.77
CA SER A 367 8.84 -7.09 -6.62
C SER A 367 8.85 -7.71 -5.24
N MET A 368 8.92 -9.05 -5.18
CA MET A 368 9.22 -9.79 -3.96
C MET A 368 10.69 -10.16 -3.92
N VAL A 369 11.36 -9.91 -2.79
CA VAL A 369 12.78 -10.24 -2.59
C VAL A 369 12.97 -10.92 -1.23
N TRP A 370 13.66 -12.07 -1.20
CA TRP A 370 14.00 -12.75 0.06
C TRP A 370 15.25 -13.64 -0.05
N SER A 371 15.99 -13.76 1.04
CA SER A 371 17.19 -14.60 1.16
C SER A 371 16.95 -15.80 2.09
N ALA A 372 17.89 -16.75 2.11
CA ALA A 372 17.87 -17.86 3.06
C ALA A 372 18.03 -17.37 4.53
N PRO A 373 17.32 -17.95 5.51
CA PRO A 373 17.60 -17.83 6.95
C PRO A 373 18.96 -18.43 7.32
N ASP A 374 19.55 -17.91 8.40
CA ASP A 374 20.90 -18.27 8.84
C ASP A 374 20.98 -19.71 9.37
N GLY A 375 22.13 -20.37 9.13
CA GLY A 375 22.51 -21.63 9.79
C GLY A 375 21.71 -22.86 9.38
N ASN A 376 20.89 -22.77 8.32
CA ASN A 376 20.09 -23.87 7.83
C ASN A 376 20.54 -24.29 6.43
N SER A 377 21.64 -25.04 6.35
CA SER A 377 22.19 -25.59 5.11
C SER A 377 21.21 -26.53 4.38
N GLY A 378 20.31 -27.20 5.11
CA GLY A 378 19.37 -28.17 4.56
C GLY A 378 18.04 -27.59 4.03
N GLY A 379 17.82 -26.27 4.17
CA GLY A 379 16.54 -25.66 3.83
C GLY A 379 16.30 -25.49 2.32
N TYR A 380 15.02 -25.36 1.96
CA TYR A 380 14.57 -25.17 0.58
C TYR A 380 14.47 -23.68 0.27
N TYR A 381 15.56 -23.06 -0.21
CA TYR A 381 15.62 -21.60 -0.37
C TYR A 381 15.75 -21.10 -1.80
N ARG A 382 16.21 -21.92 -2.74
CA ARG A 382 16.19 -21.53 -4.15
C ARG A 382 14.78 -21.64 -4.71
N VAL A 383 14.27 -20.59 -5.35
CA VAL A 383 13.08 -20.71 -6.19
C VAL A 383 13.45 -21.45 -7.46
N LYS A 384 13.05 -22.71 -7.60
CA LYS A 384 13.30 -23.52 -8.80
C LYS A 384 12.34 -23.17 -9.93
N SER A 385 11.05 -23.06 -9.62
CA SER A 385 10.02 -22.70 -10.59
C SER A 385 8.81 -22.08 -9.90
N ILE A 386 8.06 -21.26 -10.66
CA ILE A 386 6.80 -20.66 -10.20
C ILE A 386 5.65 -21.58 -10.56
N ARG A 387 4.77 -21.85 -9.59
CA ARG A 387 3.56 -22.66 -9.81
C ARG A 387 2.35 -21.80 -10.07
N SER A 388 2.14 -20.76 -9.27
CA SER A 388 1.07 -19.81 -9.47
C SER A 388 1.36 -18.50 -8.78
N ALA A 389 0.71 -17.43 -9.24
CA ALA A 389 0.70 -16.15 -8.55
C ALA A 389 -0.71 -15.57 -8.58
N THR A 390 -1.10 -14.88 -7.51
CA THR A 390 -2.33 -14.09 -7.47
C THR A 390 -2.02 -12.68 -7.02
N VAL A 391 -2.67 -11.70 -7.65
CA VAL A 391 -2.69 -10.31 -7.19
C VAL A 391 -4.08 -10.07 -6.63
N GLU A 392 -4.14 -9.61 -5.39
CA GLU A 392 -5.36 -9.29 -4.68
C GLU A 392 -5.35 -7.80 -4.33
N LYS A 393 -6.48 -7.14 -4.46
CA LYS A 393 -6.67 -5.76 -4.01
C LYS A 393 -7.51 -5.77 -2.74
N TYR A 394 -7.17 -4.92 -1.79
CA TYR A 394 -7.99 -4.76 -0.58
C TYR A 394 -9.16 -3.83 -0.87
N VAL A 395 -10.37 -4.35 -0.86
CA VAL A 395 -11.58 -3.66 -1.27
C VAL A 395 -12.66 -4.04 -0.27
N ASN A 396 -13.34 -3.07 0.36
CA ASN A 396 -14.44 -3.33 1.31
C ASN A 396 -14.08 -4.20 2.52
N GLY A 397 -12.94 -3.96 3.15
CA GLY A 397 -12.57 -4.78 4.31
C GLY A 397 -12.14 -6.22 3.95
N ALA A 398 -12.11 -6.55 2.67
CA ALA A 398 -11.81 -7.88 2.16
C ALA A 398 -10.74 -7.83 1.06
N TRP A 399 -10.10 -8.96 0.83
CA TRP A 399 -9.17 -9.10 -0.28
C TRP A 399 -9.89 -9.73 -1.48
N VAL A 400 -9.84 -9.05 -2.62
CA VAL A 400 -10.47 -9.46 -3.88
C VAL A 400 -9.37 -9.86 -4.85
N THR A 401 -9.47 -11.04 -5.48
CA THR A 401 -8.46 -11.50 -6.43
C THR A 401 -8.63 -10.81 -7.78
N VAL A 402 -7.68 -9.94 -8.14
CA VAL A 402 -7.69 -9.16 -9.38
C VAL A 402 -6.92 -9.86 -10.50
N TYR A 403 -5.83 -10.55 -10.18
CA TYR A 403 -5.14 -11.39 -11.16
C TYR A 403 -4.83 -12.75 -10.56
N SER A 404 -4.87 -13.79 -11.38
CA SER A 404 -4.53 -15.14 -10.95
C SER A 404 -3.98 -15.94 -12.10
N ARG A 405 -2.80 -16.52 -11.90
CA ARG A 405 -2.04 -17.17 -12.95
C ARG A 405 -1.46 -18.50 -12.50
N GLN A 406 -1.37 -19.45 -13.43
CA GLN A 406 -0.54 -20.66 -13.29
C GLN A 406 0.76 -20.51 -14.08
N GLY A 407 1.90 -20.82 -13.47
CA GLY A 407 3.24 -20.76 -14.09
C GLY A 407 3.82 -19.36 -14.30
N ALA A 408 4.94 -19.29 -15.04
CA ALA A 408 5.74 -18.07 -15.29
C ALA A 408 5.68 -17.53 -16.73
N THR A 409 4.71 -17.96 -17.54
CA THR A 409 4.54 -17.47 -18.93
C THR A 409 3.86 -16.09 -18.95
N SER A 410 3.48 -15.54 -20.12
CA SER A 410 2.60 -14.36 -20.26
C SER A 410 1.16 -14.77 -20.63
N GLY A 411 0.16 -13.92 -20.33
CA GLY A 411 -1.27 -14.10 -20.66
C GLY A 411 -2.16 -14.49 -19.48
N ASP A 412 -3.17 -13.67 -19.19
CA ASP A 412 -4.41 -14.01 -18.48
C ASP A 412 -5.58 -13.74 -19.45
N ALA A 413 -6.75 -14.34 -19.17
CA ALA A 413 -7.96 -14.19 -19.96
C ALA A 413 -8.68 -12.87 -19.63
N SER A 414 -9.11 -12.13 -20.64
CA SER A 414 -9.86 -10.90 -20.43
C SER A 414 -11.22 -11.22 -19.78
N ARG A 415 -11.61 -10.42 -18.79
CA ARG A 415 -12.79 -10.71 -17.95
C ARG A 415 -13.65 -9.48 -17.66
N LEU A 416 -14.96 -9.69 -17.60
CA LEU A 416 -15.91 -8.71 -17.07
C LEU A 416 -16.05 -8.93 -15.57
N MET A 417 -16.12 -7.83 -14.84
CA MET A 417 -16.19 -7.82 -13.39
C MET A 417 -17.49 -7.17 -12.93
N PHE A 418 -18.13 -7.79 -11.95
CA PHE A 418 -19.41 -7.38 -11.39
C PHE A 418 -19.26 -7.09 -9.90
N THR A 419 -19.77 -5.94 -9.48
CA THR A 419 -19.58 -5.39 -8.13
C THR A 419 -20.91 -4.90 -7.56
N GLY A 420 -20.97 -4.67 -6.25
CA GLY A 420 -22.22 -4.25 -5.58
C GLY A 420 -23.22 -5.39 -5.36
N ILE A 421 -22.80 -6.64 -5.53
CA ILE A 421 -23.66 -7.82 -5.41
C ILE A 421 -23.61 -8.37 -3.96
N PRO A 422 -24.75 -8.78 -3.35
CA PRO A 422 -24.73 -9.40 -2.03
C PRO A 422 -23.85 -10.66 -1.97
N ALA A 423 -23.11 -10.82 -0.88
CA ALA A 423 -22.20 -11.95 -0.70
C ALA A 423 -22.94 -13.30 -0.74
N GLY A 424 -22.37 -14.28 -1.44
CA GLY A 424 -22.94 -15.63 -1.56
C GLY A 424 -24.06 -15.76 -2.59
N SER A 425 -24.36 -14.70 -3.36
CA SER A 425 -25.31 -14.76 -4.47
C SER A 425 -24.81 -15.64 -5.63
N SER A 426 -25.74 -16.17 -6.44
CA SER A 426 -25.42 -16.68 -7.77
C SER A 426 -25.52 -15.55 -8.79
N VAL A 427 -24.56 -15.44 -9.71
CA VAL A 427 -24.53 -14.37 -10.70
C VAL A 427 -24.40 -14.96 -12.10
N GLU A 428 -25.30 -14.55 -12.99
CA GLU A 428 -25.35 -14.98 -14.38
C GLU A 428 -25.20 -13.75 -15.29
N PHE A 429 -24.24 -13.83 -16.21
CA PHE A 429 -24.02 -12.81 -17.24
C PHE A 429 -24.61 -13.31 -18.55
N GLU A 430 -25.56 -12.55 -19.06
CA GLU A 430 -26.21 -12.83 -20.32
C GLU A 430 -25.89 -11.75 -21.35
N TYR A 431 -25.61 -12.15 -22.59
CA TYR A 431 -25.29 -11.23 -23.68
C TYR A 431 -25.88 -11.67 -25.02
N ARG A 432 -26.10 -10.70 -25.91
CA ARG A 432 -26.42 -10.93 -27.33
C ARG A 432 -25.88 -9.80 -28.20
N PRO A 433 -25.61 -10.01 -29.49
CA PRO A 433 -25.18 -8.94 -30.38
C PRO A 433 -26.13 -7.74 -30.32
N ALA A 434 -25.60 -6.52 -30.34
CA ALA A 434 -26.39 -5.29 -30.31
C ALA A 434 -27.36 -5.19 -31.51
N SER A 435 -26.99 -5.81 -32.63
CA SER A 435 -27.80 -5.92 -33.85
C SER A 435 -28.87 -7.03 -33.78
N ALA A 436 -28.92 -7.81 -32.71
CA ALA A 436 -29.90 -8.87 -32.55
C ALA A 436 -31.30 -8.30 -32.30
N GLU A 437 -32.31 -8.95 -32.86
CA GLU A 437 -33.71 -8.56 -32.68
C GLU A 437 -34.13 -8.78 -31.22
N ALA A 438 -35.16 -8.07 -30.75
CA ALA A 438 -35.58 -8.12 -29.34
C ALA A 438 -35.96 -9.54 -28.86
N LEU A 439 -36.33 -10.44 -29.77
CA LEU A 439 -36.69 -11.84 -29.52
C LEU A 439 -35.51 -12.81 -29.61
N ASP A 440 -34.34 -12.37 -30.06
CA ASP A 440 -33.17 -13.23 -30.15
C ASP A 440 -32.69 -13.63 -28.75
N PRO A 441 -32.41 -14.92 -28.52
CA PRO A 441 -32.07 -15.44 -27.20
C PRO A 441 -30.71 -14.90 -26.74
N TYR A 442 -30.62 -14.58 -25.46
CA TYR A 442 -29.34 -14.29 -24.82
C TYR A 442 -28.51 -15.58 -24.69
N GLN A 443 -27.19 -15.43 -24.89
CA GLN A 443 -26.21 -16.43 -24.47
C GLN A 443 -25.84 -16.19 -23.02
N SER A 444 -25.64 -17.25 -22.25
CA SER A 444 -25.37 -17.16 -20.80
C SER A 444 -23.99 -17.68 -20.43
N LYS A 445 -23.39 -17.04 -19.43
CA LYS A 445 -22.20 -17.48 -18.71
C LYS A 445 -22.40 -17.29 -17.20
N THR A 446 -22.06 -18.31 -16.42
CA THR A 446 -22.04 -18.19 -14.95
C THR A 446 -20.81 -17.41 -14.49
N ALA A 447 -21.01 -16.36 -13.68
CA ALA A 447 -19.92 -15.61 -13.10
C ALA A 447 -19.41 -16.29 -11.82
N SER A 448 -18.08 -16.37 -11.68
CA SER A 448 -17.42 -16.95 -10.52
C SER A 448 -17.15 -15.89 -9.46
N SER A 449 -17.36 -16.21 -8.19
CA SER A 449 -16.98 -15.31 -7.10
C SER A 449 -15.45 -15.16 -7.04
N ILE A 450 -14.99 -13.91 -6.97
CA ILE A 450 -13.56 -13.53 -6.86
C ILE A 450 -13.26 -12.78 -5.55
N GLY A 451 -14.29 -12.57 -4.74
CA GLY A 451 -14.26 -11.86 -3.47
C GLY A 451 -15.68 -11.63 -2.93
N THR A 452 -15.80 -11.19 -1.68
CA THR A 452 -17.08 -10.89 -1.04
C THR A 452 -17.83 -9.80 -1.82
N GLY A 453 -18.90 -10.18 -2.51
CA GLY A 453 -19.71 -9.28 -3.34
C GLY A 453 -19.10 -8.90 -4.70
N TRP A 454 -18.10 -9.68 -5.13
CA TRP A 454 -17.41 -9.52 -6.41
C TRP A 454 -17.45 -10.81 -7.22
N TYR A 455 -17.80 -10.68 -8.49
CA TYR A 455 -17.91 -11.79 -9.43
C TYR A 455 -17.21 -11.43 -10.74
N ALA A 456 -16.75 -12.44 -11.48
CA ALA A 456 -16.16 -12.24 -12.79
C ALA A 456 -16.51 -13.35 -13.78
N VAL A 457 -16.50 -12.99 -15.06
CA VAL A 457 -16.69 -13.91 -16.18
C VAL A 457 -15.65 -13.64 -17.27
N ALA A 458 -15.03 -14.70 -17.80
CA ALA A 458 -14.12 -14.57 -18.94
C ALA A 458 -14.90 -14.34 -20.24
N TYR A 459 -14.39 -13.45 -21.10
CA TYR A 459 -15.04 -13.10 -22.38
C TYR A 459 -14.15 -13.28 -23.62
N ASP A 460 -12.96 -13.88 -23.51
CA ASP A 460 -12.05 -14.10 -24.66
C ASP A 460 -12.69 -14.89 -25.81
N ASP A 461 -13.65 -15.76 -25.49
CA ASP A 461 -14.42 -16.56 -26.43
C ASP A 461 -15.59 -15.79 -27.07
N ILE A 462 -15.89 -14.58 -26.61
CA ILE A 462 -16.88 -13.69 -27.22
C ILE A 462 -16.19 -12.90 -28.35
N PRO A 463 -16.74 -12.91 -29.59
CA PRO A 463 -16.18 -12.14 -30.70
C PRO A 463 -16.19 -10.63 -30.42
N VAL A 464 -15.23 -9.90 -31.02
CA VAL A 464 -15.19 -8.43 -31.02
C VAL A 464 -16.50 -7.87 -31.62
N GLY A 465 -17.07 -6.86 -30.98
CA GLY A 465 -18.32 -6.23 -31.41
C GLY A 465 -19.11 -5.59 -30.26
N GLU A 466 -20.24 -4.97 -30.61
CA GLU A 466 -21.19 -4.41 -29.64
C GLU A 466 -22.22 -5.45 -29.23
N TYR A 467 -22.50 -5.53 -27.93
CA TYR A 467 -23.42 -6.47 -27.32
C TYR A 467 -24.36 -5.76 -26.35
N ALA A 468 -25.65 -6.11 -26.39
CA ALA A 468 -26.55 -5.85 -25.28
C ALA A 468 -26.31 -6.93 -24.22
N TYR A 469 -26.19 -6.55 -22.96
CA TYR A 469 -26.00 -7.48 -21.85
C TYR A 469 -27.02 -7.27 -20.75
N ARG A 470 -27.16 -8.31 -19.91
CA ARG A 470 -27.81 -8.21 -18.61
C ARG A 470 -27.12 -9.08 -17.56
N VAL A 471 -27.08 -8.59 -16.33
CA VAL A 471 -26.54 -9.30 -15.16
C VAL A 471 -27.70 -9.69 -14.26
N ILE A 472 -27.86 -11.01 -14.03
CA ILE A 472 -28.93 -11.58 -13.23
C ILE A 472 -28.34 -12.07 -11.90
N VAL A 473 -28.92 -11.62 -10.79
CA VAL A 473 -28.50 -12.01 -9.43
C VAL A 473 -29.58 -12.91 -8.82
N ASN A 474 -29.18 -14.09 -8.32
CA ASN A 474 -30.08 -15.07 -7.70
C ASN A 474 -31.28 -15.49 -8.58
N GLY A 475 -31.13 -15.42 -9.91
CA GLY A 475 -32.19 -15.74 -10.87
C GLY A 475 -33.27 -14.66 -11.01
N ASP A 476 -33.09 -13.47 -10.41
CA ASP A 476 -34.05 -12.38 -10.53
C ASP A 476 -33.89 -11.61 -11.85
N VAL A 477 -34.55 -12.13 -12.89
CA VAL A 477 -34.57 -11.51 -14.24
C VAL A 477 -35.32 -10.18 -14.29
N ASN A 478 -36.21 -9.88 -13.34
CA ASN A 478 -37.02 -8.65 -13.39
C ASN A 478 -36.24 -7.42 -12.92
N ASN A 479 -35.18 -7.64 -12.13
CA ASN A 479 -34.28 -6.60 -11.63
C ASN A 479 -32.87 -6.78 -12.20
N ALA A 480 -32.75 -7.39 -13.38
CA ALA A 480 -31.47 -7.55 -14.04
C ALA A 480 -30.86 -6.19 -14.38
N VAL A 481 -29.54 -6.07 -14.22
CA VAL A 481 -28.82 -4.86 -14.64
C VAL A 481 -28.45 -4.98 -16.09
N GLU A 482 -29.04 -4.13 -16.93
CA GLU A 482 -28.90 -4.16 -18.38
C GLU A 482 -28.00 -3.03 -18.88
N GLY A 483 -27.32 -3.27 -20.00
CA GLY A 483 -26.49 -2.25 -20.62
C GLY A 483 -25.95 -2.64 -21.98
N MET A 484 -25.06 -1.80 -22.49
CA MET A 484 -24.30 -2.04 -23.72
C MET A 484 -22.84 -2.27 -23.37
N LEU A 485 -22.24 -3.28 -24.00
CA LEU A 485 -20.83 -3.63 -23.88
C LEU A 485 -20.22 -3.64 -25.27
N GLU A 486 -19.11 -2.95 -25.46
CA GLU A 486 -18.29 -3.06 -26.66
C GLU A 486 -17.07 -3.92 -26.31
N ILE A 487 -16.94 -5.09 -26.94
CA ILE A 487 -15.76 -5.94 -26.79
C ILE A 487 -14.74 -5.51 -27.82
N LYS A 488 -13.64 -4.91 -27.36
CA LYS A 488 -12.46 -4.58 -28.17
C LYS A 488 -11.35 -5.58 -27.92
N ARG A 489 -10.48 -5.76 -28.91
CA ARG A 489 -9.17 -6.42 -28.72
C ARG A 489 -8.14 -5.39 -29.14
N ASP A 490 -7.23 -5.04 -28.24
CA ASP A 490 -6.14 -4.14 -28.57
C ASP A 490 -5.38 -4.67 -29.80
N GLN A 491 -5.49 -3.94 -30.90
CA GLN A 491 -4.47 -3.94 -31.94
C GLN A 491 -3.54 -2.78 -31.62
N ASP A 492 -2.40 -3.06 -30.99
CA ASP A 492 -1.20 -2.23 -31.07
C ASP A 492 -0.03 -3.18 -31.37
N GLU A 493 0.31 -3.35 -32.66
CA GLU A 493 1.30 -2.57 -33.42
C GLU A 493 2.75 -3.06 -33.22
N ILE A 494 3.27 -3.78 -34.22
CA ILE A 494 4.67 -3.58 -34.64
C ILE A 494 4.61 -2.87 -36.00
N PRO A 495 4.89 -1.56 -36.10
CA PRO A 495 5.27 -0.97 -37.36
C PRO A 495 6.72 -1.36 -37.64
N PHE A 496 6.93 -2.40 -38.44
CA PHE A 496 8.22 -2.56 -39.13
C PHE A 496 8.28 -1.52 -40.25
N LEU A 497 8.84 -0.34 -39.95
CA LEU A 497 9.41 0.52 -40.97
C LEU A 497 10.68 -0.15 -41.48
N LEU A 498 10.58 -0.77 -42.66
CA LEU A 498 11.75 -1.08 -43.48
C LEU A 498 12.31 0.25 -44.01
N SER A 499 13.48 0.65 -43.50
CA SER A 499 14.42 1.49 -44.25
C SER A 499 15.66 0.66 -44.53
N GLY A 500 16.10 0.67 -45.79
CA GLY A 500 17.10 -0.23 -46.36
C GLY A 500 18.50 -0.17 -45.77
#